data_AF-A0A9X3ESA2-F1
#
_entry.id   AF-A0A9X3ESA2-F1
#
_cell.length_a   1.000
_cell.length_b   1.000
_cell.length_c   1.000
_cell.angle_alpha   90.00
_cell.angle_beta   90.00
_cell.angle_gamma   90.00
#
_symmetry.space_group_name_H-M   'P 1'
#
loop_
_entity.id
_entity.type
_entity.pdbx_description
1 polymer ?
#
loop_
_entity_poly.entity_id
_entity_poly.type
_entity_poly.pdbx_seq_one_letter_code
_entity_poly.pdbx_strand_id
1 'polypeptide(L)'
;MQSLALALALLLTQAAAPQAAAPPPAATIDARTRAAIEAVAYDYVDGQLEGDPARVARALHPDLAKRAVVGAGPTSREVFPLRRMSADELIELTRQGALKTPKEQWNRSVRVLDVTGTAAVVRVETPWFVDYFHMGRFGERWLIVNALWFNKPQQPG
;
A
#
# COMPACT_ATOMS: atom_id res chain seq x y z
N MET A 1 -72.33 41.71 -19.22
CA MET A 1 -71.04 42.38 -18.94
C MET A 1 -69.97 41.31 -18.99
N GLN A 2 -69.20 41.23 -20.07
CA GLN A 2 -68.16 40.22 -20.30
C GLN A 2 -66.87 40.63 -19.57
N SER A 3 -66.24 39.69 -18.86
CA SER A 3 -64.85 39.84 -18.39
C SER A 3 -64.03 38.72 -19.00
N LEU A 4 -63.17 39.06 -19.98
CA LEU A 4 -62.11 38.18 -20.46
C LEU A 4 -60.94 38.25 -19.47
N ALA A 5 -60.54 37.10 -18.92
CA ALA A 5 -59.26 36.97 -18.22
C ALA A 5 -58.25 36.30 -19.17
N LEU A 6 -57.23 37.06 -19.59
CA LEU A 6 -56.06 36.53 -20.30
C LEU A 6 -55.19 35.75 -19.30
N ALA A 7 -55.05 34.44 -19.50
CA ALA A 7 -54.06 33.63 -18.78
C ALA A 7 -52.75 33.61 -19.58
N LEU A 8 -51.72 34.29 -19.07
CA LEU A 8 -50.38 34.28 -19.63
C LEU A 8 -49.65 33.02 -19.15
N ALA A 9 -49.45 32.03 -20.04
CA ALA A 9 -48.68 30.83 -19.72
C ALA A 9 -47.18 31.09 -19.89
N LEU A 10 -46.43 31.18 -18.78
CA LEU A 10 -44.97 31.18 -18.81
C LEU A 10 -44.46 29.75 -19.10
N LEU A 11 -43.89 29.55 -20.28
CA LEU A 11 -43.12 28.34 -20.61
C LEU A 11 -41.69 28.48 -20.05
N LEU A 12 -41.43 27.80 -18.93
CA LEU A 12 -40.08 27.66 -18.38
C LEU A 12 -39.33 26.59 -19.17
N THR A 13 -38.30 26.99 -19.91
CA THR A 13 -37.36 26.08 -20.56
C THR A 13 -36.38 25.53 -19.51
N GLN A 14 -36.58 24.28 -19.07
CA GLN A 14 -35.59 23.59 -18.23
C GLN A 14 -34.38 23.21 -19.10
N ALA A 15 -33.26 23.89 -18.89
CA ALA A 15 -31.97 23.44 -19.38
C ALA A 15 -31.56 22.18 -18.60
N ALA A 16 -31.53 21.02 -19.26
CA ALA A 16 -31.01 19.80 -18.66
C ALA A 16 -29.51 19.98 -18.39
N ALA A 17 -29.12 20.07 -17.12
CA ALA A 17 -27.72 20.02 -16.74
C ALA A 17 -27.12 18.68 -17.20
N PRO A 18 -25.88 18.67 -17.73
CA PRO A 18 -25.23 17.42 -18.09
C PRO A 18 -25.12 16.54 -16.85
N GLN A 19 -25.81 15.39 -16.85
CA GLN A 19 -25.66 14.37 -15.83
C GLN A 19 -24.21 13.89 -15.89
N ALA A 20 -23.40 14.25 -14.89
CA ALA A 20 -22.07 13.70 -14.76
C ALA A 20 -22.19 12.18 -14.73
N ALA A 21 -21.58 11.49 -15.70
CA ALA A 21 -21.56 10.03 -15.73
C ALA A 21 -20.97 9.55 -14.40
N ALA A 22 -21.68 8.63 -13.74
CA ALA A 22 -21.14 7.99 -12.56
C ALA A 22 -19.78 7.36 -12.92
N PRO A 23 -18.74 7.51 -12.07
CA PRO A 23 -17.46 6.87 -12.33
C PRO A 23 -17.69 5.37 -12.51
N PRO A 24 -16.97 4.71 -13.42
CA PRO A 24 -17.09 3.27 -13.60
C PRO A 24 -16.87 2.57 -12.26
N PRO A 25 -17.58 1.46 -11.99
CA PRO A 25 -17.35 0.69 -10.78
C PRO A 25 -15.87 0.36 -10.67
N ALA A 26 -15.30 0.56 -9.47
CA ALA A 26 -13.90 0.22 -9.20
C ALA A 26 -13.66 -1.22 -9.67
N ALA A 27 -12.69 -1.41 -10.56
CA ALA A 27 -12.39 -2.73 -11.10
C ALA A 27 -12.01 -3.65 -9.94
N THR A 28 -12.76 -4.74 -9.76
CA THR A 28 -12.44 -5.77 -8.79
C THR A 28 -11.08 -6.38 -9.14
N ILE A 29 -10.12 -6.36 -8.20
CA ILE A 29 -8.81 -6.99 -8.39
C ILE A 29 -9.03 -8.48 -8.68
N ASP A 30 -8.54 -8.95 -9.82
CA ASP A 30 -8.67 -10.36 -10.20
C ASP A 30 -7.91 -11.27 -9.21
N ALA A 31 -8.46 -12.46 -8.97
CA ALA A 31 -7.97 -13.35 -7.91
C ALA A 31 -6.53 -13.82 -8.16
N ARG A 32 -6.12 -13.98 -9.42
CA ARG A 32 -4.78 -14.44 -9.78
C ARG A 32 -3.74 -13.35 -9.52
N THR A 33 -4.01 -12.12 -9.95
CA THR A 33 -3.16 -10.97 -9.68
C THR A 33 -3.04 -10.72 -8.19
N ARG A 34 -4.16 -10.78 -7.45
CA ARG A 34 -4.13 -10.69 -5.98
C ARG A 34 -3.21 -11.74 -5.37
N ALA A 35 -3.38 -13.02 -5.73
CA ALA A 35 -2.57 -14.09 -5.18
C ALA A 35 -1.07 -13.94 -5.51
N ALA A 36 -0.74 -13.49 -6.73
CA ALA A 36 0.65 -13.26 -7.14
C ALA A 36 1.31 -12.13 -6.33
N ILE A 37 0.57 -11.03 -6.09
CA ILE A 37 1.04 -9.91 -5.27
C ILE A 37 1.19 -10.33 -3.81
N GLU A 38 0.21 -11.04 -3.27
CA GLU A 38 0.24 -11.55 -1.89
C GLU A 38 1.40 -12.50 -1.67
N ALA A 39 1.69 -13.39 -2.63
CA ALA A 39 2.82 -14.31 -2.54
C ALA A 39 4.16 -13.57 -2.39
N VAL A 40 4.39 -12.49 -3.14
CA VAL A 40 5.62 -11.69 -3.03
C VAL A 40 5.69 -10.93 -1.69
N ALA A 41 4.56 -10.38 -1.22
CA ALA A 41 4.50 -9.74 0.08
C ALA A 41 4.75 -10.74 1.24
N TYR A 42 4.23 -11.96 1.13
CA TYR A 42 4.52 -13.05 2.08
C TYR A 42 5.97 -13.52 1.98
N ASP A 43 6.56 -13.58 0.80
CA ASP A 43 7.99 -13.86 0.66
C ASP A 43 8.84 -12.86 1.43
N TYR A 44 8.51 -11.58 1.36
CA TYR A 44 9.20 -10.58 2.16
C TYR A 44 9.03 -10.79 3.67
N VAL A 45 7.79 -10.82 4.18
CA VAL A 45 7.57 -10.84 5.64
C VAL A 45 7.91 -12.20 6.26
N ASP A 46 7.54 -13.31 5.62
CA ASP A 46 7.89 -14.64 6.14
C ASP A 46 9.40 -14.89 6.00
N GLY A 47 10.05 -14.41 4.93
CA GLY A 47 11.51 -14.50 4.81
C GLY A 47 12.24 -13.80 5.95
N GLN A 48 11.76 -12.63 6.39
CA GLN A 48 12.30 -11.93 7.56
C GLN A 48 12.11 -12.72 8.86
N LEU A 49 10.91 -13.30 9.05
CA LEU A 49 10.59 -14.08 10.25
C LEU A 49 11.33 -15.44 10.28
N GLU A 50 11.62 -16.04 9.12
CA GLU A 50 12.44 -17.26 9.00
C GLU A 50 13.94 -16.96 9.20
N GLY A 51 14.38 -15.76 8.83
CA GLY A 51 15.80 -15.43 8.66
C GLY A 51 16.37 -15.97 7.34
N ASP A 52 15.55 -16.02 6.27
CA ASP A 52 15.96 -16.44 4.92
C ASP A 52 16.25 -15.21 4.03
N PRO A 53 17.52 -14.81 3.86
CA PRO A 53 17.88 -13.65 3.05
C PRO A 53 17.60 -13.84 1.57
N ALA A 54 17.64 -15.07 1.03
CA ALA A 54 17.36 -15.32 -0.39
C ALA A 54 15.87 -15.15 -0.70
N ARG A 55 15.01 -15.56 0.25
CA ARG A 55 13.56 -15.33 0.18
C ARG A 55 13.18 -13.86 0.28
N VAL A 56 13.87 -13.08 1.12
CA VAL A 56 13.69 -11.62 1.13
C VAL A 56 14.17 -11.00 -0.18
N ALA A 57 15.37 -11.37 -0.66
CA ALA A 57 15.95 -10.80 -1.87
C ALA A 57 15.05 -10.97 -3.11
N ARG A 58 14.39 -12.14 -3.28
CA ARG A 58 13.51 -12.38 -4.44
C ARG A 58 12.23 -11.54 -4.46
N ALA A 59 11.87 -10.92 -3.33
CA ALA A 59 10.67 -10.08 -3.22
C ALA A 59 10.97 -8.60 -3.48
N LEU A 60 12.23 -8.19 -3.41
CA LEU A 60 12.65 -6.79 -3.48
C LEU A 60 13.15 -6.42 -4.87
N HIS A 61 12.78 -5.23 -5.34
CA HIS A 61 13.52 -4.60 -6.42
C HIS A 61 14.91 -4.16 -5.88
N PRO A 62 16.00 -4.27 -6.67
CA PRO A 62 17.34 -3.84 -6.22
C PRO A 62 17.39 -2.38 -5.76
N ASP A 63 16.70 -1.47 -6.47
CA ASP A 63 16.57 -0.05 -6.10
C ASP A 63 15.43 0.23 -5.08
N LEU A 64 15.10 -0.72 -4.20
CA LEU A 64 14.07 -0.50 -3.19
C LEU A 64 14.32 0.79 -2.39
N ALA A 65 13.29 1.63 -2.29
CA ALA A 65 13.26 2.73 -1.34
C ALA A 65 12.31 2.42 -0.17
N LYS A 66 12.85 1.94 0.95
CA LYS A 66 12.09 1.74 2.19
C LYS A 66 12.33 2.90 3.16
N ARG A 67 11.27 3.53 3.66
CA ARG A 67 11.34 4.75 4.50
C ARG A 67 10.36 4.73 5.66
N ALA A 68 10.72 5.40 6.75
CA ALA A 68 9.82 5.72 7.84
C ALA A 68 9.98 7.18 8.27
N VAL A 69 8.86 7.79 8.67
CA VAL A 69 8.86 9.05 9.39
C VAL A 69 9.41 8.80 10.79
N VAL A 70 10.42 9.57 11.19
CA VAL A 70 10.97 9.53 12.55
C VAL A 70 10.87 10.90 13.19
N GLY A 71 10.87 10.95 14.53
CA GLY A 71 10.89 12.21 15.25
C GLY A 71 12.25 12.91 15.09
N ALA A 72 12.25 14.24 15.03
CA ALA A 72 13.47 15.02 15.11
C ALA A 72 14.04 14.95 16.55
N GLY A 73 15.21 14.34 16.70
CA GLY A 73 15.99 14.38 17.93
C GLY A 73 16.79 15.69 18.06
N PRO A 74 17.39 15.97 19.24
CA PRO A 74 18.18 17.19 19.48
C PRO A 74 19.35 17.38 18.50
N THR A 75 19.86 16.28 17.94
CA THR A 75 20.97 16.26 16.98
C THR A 75 20.52 16.06 15.54
N SER A 76 19.20 16.11 15.26
CA SER A 76 18.68 15.93 13.91
C SER A 76 19.14 17.07 13.01
N ARG A 77 19.78 16.73 11.89
CA ARG A 77 20.16 17.68 10.84
C ARG A 77 19.04 17.94 9.83
N GLU A 78 18.04 17.06 9.79
CA GLU A 78 16.85 17.21 8.94
C GLU A 78 15.69 17.79 9.76
N VAL A 79 14.97 18.76 9.18
CA VAL A 79 13.73 19.33 9.75
C VAL A 79 12.60 18.29 9.74
N PHE A 80 12.53 17.47 8.68
CA PHE A 80 11.57 16.38 8.53
C PHE A 80 12.33 15.05 8.29
N PRO A 81 12.90 14.46 9.35
CA PRO A 81 13.81 13.34 9.18
C PRO A 81 13.10 12.07 8.72
N LEU A 82 13.75 11.34 7.83
CA LEU A 82 13.34 10.02 7.39
C LEU A 82 14.41 8.97 7.74
N ARG A 83 13.99 7.86 8.36
CA ARG A 83 14.80 6.65 8.32
C ARG A 83 14.68 6.05 6.92
N ARG A 84 15.79 5.60 6.34
CA ARG A 84 15.88 5.04 4.99
C ARG A 84 16.57 3.69 5.07
N MET A 85 16.10 2.71 4.30
CA MET A 85 16.68 1.38 4.20
C MET A 85 16.70 0.93 2.74
N SER A 86 17.80 0.27 2.33
CA SER A 86 17.96 -0.32 1.00
C SER A 86 17.56 -1.80 0.98
N ALA A 87 17.50 -2.40 -0.21
CA ALA A 87 17.31 -3.85 -0.35
C ALA A 87 18.44 -4.63 0.33
N ASP A 88 19.70 -4.25 0.07
CA ASP A 88 20.88 -4.91 0.66
C ASP A 88 20.88 -4.85 2.19
N GLU A 89 20.50 -3.71 2.77
CA GLU A 89 20.37 -3.58 4.22
C GLU A 89 19.33 -4.55 4.79
N LEU A 90 18.16 -4.67 4.15
CA LEU A 90 17.12 -5.60 4.60
C LEU A 90 17.55 -7.06 4.46
N ILE A 91 18.27 -7.41 3.40
CA ILE A 91 18.81 -8.75 3.18
C ILE A 91 19.86 -9.08 4.27
N GLU A 92 20.75 -8.13 4.59
CA GLU A 92 21.75 -8.31 5.63
C GLU A 92 21.13 -8.43 7.03
N LEU A 93 20.18 -7.56 7.39
CA LEU A 93 19.45 -7.67 8.66
C LEU A 93 18.70 -9.00 8.78
N THR A 94 18.18 -9.53 7.68
CA THR A 94 17.53 -10.85 7.64
C THR A 94 18.55 -11.96 7.90
N ARG A 95 19.73 -11.90 7.27
CA ARG A 95 20.84 -12.84 7.50
C ARG A 95 21.31 -12.85 8.95
N GLN A 96 21.30 -11.68 9.60
CA GLN A 96 21.61 -11.52 11.02
C GLN A 96 20.47 -11.99 11.95
N GLY A 97 19.30 -12.31 11.41
CA GLY A 97 18.14 -12.77 12.17
C GLY A 97 17.44 -11.66 12.95
N ALA A 98 17.54 -10.39 12.52
CA ALA A 98 17.03 -9.24 13.26
C ALA A 98 15.53 -9.33 13.64
N LEU A 99 14.74 -10.03 12.83
CA LEU A 99 13.31 -10.27 13.07
C LEU A 99 12.95 -11.76 13.16
N LYS A 100 13.95 -12.64 13.25
CA LYS A 100 13.72 -14.09 13.26
C LYS A 100 12.84 -14.47 14.44
N THR A 101 11.73 -15.13 14.16
CA THR A 101 10.69 -15.46 15.13
C THR A 101 10.29 -16.93 14.96
N PRO A 102 10.15 -17.72 16.05
CA PRO A 102 9.64 -19.10 15.97
C PRO A 102 8.30 -19.17 15.23
N LYS A 103 8.11 -20.18 14.40
CA LYS A 103 6.96 -20.26 13.47
C LYS A 103 5.60 -20.25 14.17
N GLU A 104 5.58 -20.81 15.38
CA GLU A 104 4.40 -20.91 16.25
C GLU A 104 3.96 -19.52 16.77
N GLN A 105 4.85 -18.52 16.74
CA GLN A 105 4.60 -17.16 17.20
C GLN A 105 4.29 -16.19 16.06
N TRP A 106 4.25 -16.67 14.81
CA TRP A 106 4.02 -15.80 13.67
C TRP A 106 2.62 -15.21 13.68
N ASN A 107 2.56 -13.88 13.74
CA ASN A 107 1.32 -13.12 13.59
C ASN A 107 1.54 -12.07 12.50
N ARG A 108 0.98 -12.29 11.32
CA ARG A 108 1.12 -11.39 10.19
C ARG A 108 -0.05 -11.48 9.23
N SER A 109 -0.34 -10.38 8.55
CA SER A 109 -1.36 -10.33 7.50
C SER A 109 -0.88 -9.52 6.31
N VAL A 110 -1.39 -9.88 5.12
CA VAL A 110 -1.18 -9.17 3.86
C VAL A 110 -2.55 -8.82 3.29
N ARG A 111 -2.71 -7.58 2.80
CA ARG A 111 -3.90 -7.13 2.08
C ARG A 111 -3.51 -6.29 0.87
N VAL A 112 -3.90 -6.72 -0.33
CA VAL A 112 -3.82 -5.89 -1.54
C VAL A 112 -4.92 -4.84 -1.51
N LEU A 113 -4.53 -3.57 -1.48
CA LEU A 113 -5.42 -2.42 -1.34
C LEU A 113 -5.92 -1.90 -2.69
N ASP A 114 -5.02 -1.83 -3.69
CA ASP A 114 -5.34 -1.37 -5.03
C ASP A 114 -4.40 -2.01 -6.07
N VAL A 115 -4.88 -2.15 -7.31
CA VAL A 115 -4.08 -2.55 -8.47
C VAL A 115 -4.50 -1.72 -9.68
N THR A 116 -3.55 -1.02 -10.27
CA THR A 116 -3.75 -0.21 -11.49
C THR A 116 -2.66 -0.57 -12.51
N GLY A 117 -3.03 -1.28 -13.58
CA GLY A 117 -2.10 -1.71 -14.61
C GLY A 117 -0.97 -2.58 -14.05
N THR A 118 0.27 -2.06 -14.10
CA THR A 118 1.47 -2.73 -13.59
C THR A 118 1.87 -2.28 -12.18
N ALA A 119 1.03 -1.52 -11.48
CA ALA A 119 1.29 -1.03 -10.13
C ALA A 119 0.26 -1.58 -9.14
N ALA A 120 0.71 -1.80 -7.89
CA ALA A 120 -0.16 -2.23 -6.80
C ALA A 120 0.24 -1.59 -5.47
N VAL A 121 -0.74 -1.40 -4.58
CA VAL A 121 -0.53 -0.98 -3.20
C VAL A 121 -0.92 -2.11 -2.26
N VAL A 122 -0.03 -2.48 -1.34
CA VAL A 122 -0.22 -3.60 -0.43
C VAL A 122 0.05 -3.15 0.99
N ARG A 123 -0.78 -3.61 1.93
CA ARG A 123 -0.53 -3.45 3.35
C ARG A 123 -0.07 -4.78 3.94
N VAL A 124 1.07 -4.76 4.59
CA VAL A 124 1.60 -5.87 5.39
C VAL A 124 1.64 -5.44 6.84
N GLU A 125 1.25 -6.32 7.74
CA GLU A 125 1.18 -6.00 9.16
C GLU A 125 1.67 -7.16 10.02
N THR A 126 2.45 -6.83 11.04
CA THR A 126 2.91 -7.71 12.13
C THR A 126 2.51 -7.07 13.48
N PRO A 127 2.82 -7.66 14.65
CA PRO A 127 2.53 -7.02 15.93
C PRO A 127 3.31 -5.72 16.14
N TRP A 128 4.44 -5.55 15.45
CA TRP A 128 5.38 -4.45 15.69
C TRP A 128 5.42 -3.41 14.57
N PHE A 129 4.97 -3.74 13.37
CA PHE A 129 5.01 -2.80 12.24
C PHE A 129 3.82 -2.96 11.28
N VAL A 130 3.56 -1.87 10.57
CA VAL A 130 2.74 -1.83 9.36
C VAL A 130 3.61 -1.33 8.22
N ASP A 131 3.68 -2.08 7.14
CA ASP A 131 4.34 -1.74 5.89
C ASP A 131 3.28 -1.44 4.83
N TYR A 132 3.44 -0.32 4.12
CA TYR A 132 2.71 -0.01 2.89
C TYR A 132 3.66 -0.16 1.71
N PHE A 133 3.50 -1.23 0.94
CA PHE A 133 4.30 -1.50 -0.25
C PHE A 133 3.66 -0.87 -1.48
N HIS A 134 4.50 -0.24 -2.28
CA HIS A 134 4.22 -0.01 -3.69
C HIS A 134 4.98 -1.06 -4.48
N MET A 135 4.24 -1.86 -5.24
CA MET A 135 4.76 -2.96 -6.03
C MET A 135 4.63 -2.69 -7.51
N GLY A 136 5.61 -3.14 -8.28
CA GLY A 136 5.65 -3.04 -9.73
C GLY A 136 5.68 -4.42 -10.38
N ARG A 137 4.97 -4.58 -11.50
CA ARG A 137 5.00 -5.78 -12.35
C ARG A 137 6.02 -5.61 -13.47
N PHE A 138 6.99 -6.53 -13.53
CA PHE A 138 8.03 -6.65 -14.55
C PHE A 138 7.82 -7.98 -15.28
N GLY A 139 7.11 -7.95 -16.42
CA GLY A 139 6.66 -9.16 -17.11
C GLY A 139 5.69 -9.95 -16.23
N GLU A 140 6.03 -11.19 -15.89
CA GLU A 140 5.21 -12.04 -15.02
C GLU A 140 5.54 -11.90 -13.52
N ARG A 141 6.52 -11.06 -13.17
CA ARG A 141 7.01 -10.95 -11.79
C ARG A 141 6.56 -9.65 -11.13
N TRP A 142 6.05 -9.75 -9.91
CA TRP A 142 5.85 -8.60 -9.03
C TRP A 142 7.06 -8.43 -8.11
N LEU A 143 7.43 -7.18 -7.83
CA LEU A 143 8.50 -6.83 -6.90
C LEU A 143 8.07 -5.63 -6.04
N ILE A 144 8.57 -5.58 -4.80
CA ILE A 144 8.42 -4.42 -3.91
C ILE A 144 9.41 -3.35 -4.36
N VAL A 145 8.90 -2.19 -4.79
CA VAL A 145 9.69 -1.07 -5.31
C VAL A 145 9.85 0.04 -4.26
N ASN A 146 8.79 0.31 -3.50
CA ASN A 146 8.85 1.24 -2.37
C ASN A 146 8.15 0.65 -1.15
N ALA A 147 8.56 1.09 0.03
CA ALA A 147 7.87 0.77 1.28
C ALA A 147 7.85 2.00 2.20
N LEU A 148 6.68 2.40 2.68
CA LEU A 148 6.55 3.31 3.82
C LEU A 148 6.14 2.48 5.03
N TRP A 149 6.92 2.52 6.11
CA TRP A 149 6.62 1.73 7.30
C TRP A 149 6.34 2.58 8.53
N PHE A 150 5.51 2.02 9.41
CA PHE A 150 5.14 2.56 10.70
C PHE A 150 5.47 1.54 11.79
N ASN A 151 6.23 1.96 12.81
CA ASN A 151 6.46 1.15 13.99
C ASN A 151 5.24 1.31 14.92
N LYS A 152 4.63 0.20 15.30
CA LYS A 152 3.56 0.20 16.31
C LYS A 152 4.16 0.51 17.67
N PRO A 153 3.43 1.24 18.54
CA PRO A 153 3.84 1.39 19.93
C PRO A 153 4.05 0.01 20.55
N GLN A 154 5.14 -0.18 21.29
CA GLN A 154 5.26 -1.34 22.17
C GLN A 154 4.09 -1.27 23.16
N GLN A 155 3.27 -2.31 23.23
CA GLN A 155 2.28 -2.38 24.30
C GLN A 155 3.05 -2.46 25.63
N PRO A 156 2.69 -1.67 26.65
CA PRO A 156 3.22 -1.89 27.99
C PRO A 156 2.88 -3.32 28.38
N GLY A 157 3.90 -4.08 28.79
CA GLY A 157 3.72 -5.41 29.36
C GLY A 157 3.05 -5.37 30.73
#